data_AF-A0A2C5X2A9-F1
#
_entry.id   AF-A0A2C5X2A9-F1
#
_cell.length_a   1.000
_cell.length_b   1.000
_cell.length_c   1.000
_cell.angle_alpha   90.00
_cell.angle_beta   90.00
_cell.angle_gamma   90.00
#
_symmetry.space_group_name_H-M   'P 1'
#
loop_
_entity.id
_entity.type
_entity.pdbx_description
1 polymer ?
#
loop_
_entity_poly.entity_id
_entity_poly.type
_entity_poly.pdbx_seq_one_letter_code
_entity_poly.pdbx_strand_id
1 'polypeptide(L)'
;MVVIQPTPTVRVGVSSHAATALDEERVYDPIEAKESWSGLLGNRRPPLCEHNEACVSLKTKKPGMNCGRSFFMCARPLGPSGDKESGTEWRCGTFIWSSEWNRSSSRL
;
A
#
# COMPACT_ATOMS: atom_id res chain seq x y z
N MET A 1 59.73 23.43 -21.43
CA MET A 1 59.40 22.38 -22.41
C MET A 1 57.94 21.98 -22.20
N VAL A 2 57.01 22.64 -22.89
CA VAL A 2 55.58 22.30 -22.88
C VAL A 2 55.22 22.06 -24.33
N VAL A 3 55.02 20.80 -24.69
CA VAL A 3 54.64 20.38 -26.05
C VAL A 3 53.13 20.54 -26.17
N ILE A 4 52.69 21.52 -26.96
CA ILE A 4 51.28 21.68 -27.33
C ILE A 4 51.01 20.69 -28.48
N GLN A 5 50.26 19.62 -28.22
CA GLN A 5 49.81 18.70 -29.27
C GLN A 5 48.53 19.23 -29.92
N PRO A 6 48.38 19.18 -31.26
CA PRO A 6 47.16 19.60 -31.94
C PRO A 6 46.00 18.64 -31.65
N THR A 7 44.82 19.19 -31.44
CA THR A 7 43.57 18.44 -31.23
C THR A 7 43.22 17.60 -32.46
N PRO A 8 42.86 16.31 -32.32
CA PRO A 8 42.33 15.54 -33.43
C PRO A 8 40.90 15.99 -33.75
N THR A 9 40.70 16.59 -34.92
CA THR A 9 39.36 16.80 -35.49
C THR A 9 38.79 15.46 -35.90
N VAL A 10 37.95 14.87 -35.06
CA VAL A 10 37.22 13.64 -35.38
C VAL A 10 36.13 13.99 -36.40
N ARG A 11 36.30 13.52 -37.64
CA ARG A 11 35.23 13.48 -38.64
C ARG A 11 34.26 12.37 -38.25
N VAL A 12 33.09 12.75 -37.75
CA VAL A 12 32.00 11.79 -37.47
C VAL A 12 31.39 11.37 -38.81
N GLY A 13 31.76 10.16 -39.25
CA GLY A 13 31.07 9.48 -40.34
C GLY A 13 29.70 9.02 -39.87
N VAL A 14 28.65 9.46 -40.57
CA VAL A 14 27.30 8.93 -40.40
C VAL A 14 27.27 7.54 -41.04
N SER A 15 27.11 6.51 -40.22
CA SER A 15 26.64 5.20 -40.68
C SER A 15 25.48 4.76 -39.80
N SER A 16 24.31 4.95 -40.38
CA SER A 16 22.99 4.59 -39.89
C SER A 16 22.88 3.09 -39.70
N HIS A 17 22.88 2.59 -38.45
CA HIS A 17 22.17 1.38 -38.10
C HIS A 17 21.30 1.70 -36.89
N ALA A 18 20.05 2.04 -37.21
CA ALA A 18 19.00 2.25 -36.23
C ALA A 18 18.80 0.95 -35.46
N ALA A 19 19.19 0.94 -34.19
CA ALA A 19 18.65 0.01 -33.22
C ALA A 19 17.21 0.45 -32.91
N THR A 20 16.30 0.24 -33.87
CA THR A 20 14.88 0.09 -33.54
C THR A 20 14.77 -1.24 -32.84
N ALA A 21 15.06 -1.25 -31.53
CA ALA A 21 14.46 -2.23 -30.65
C ALA A 21 12.96 -2.10 -30.91
N LEU A 22 12.37 -3.19 -31.40
CA LEU A 22 10.95 -3.27 -31.68
C LEU A 22 10.24 -2.85 -30.40
N ASP A 23 9.63 -1.67 -30.45
CA ASP A 23 8.52 -1.34 -29.58
C ASP A 23 7.48 -2.40 -29.92
N GLU A 24 7.52 -3.50 -29.16
CA GLU A 24 6.43 -4.45 -29.11
C GLU A 24 5.19 -3.62 -28.87
N GLU A 25 4.26 -3.63 -29.83
CA GLU A 25 3.01 -2.86 -29.77
C GLU A 25 2.25 -3.31 -28.52
N ARG A 26 2.55 -2.66 -27.40
CA ARG A 26 2.01 -3.00 -26.10
C ARG A 26 0.57 -2.52 -26.11
N VAL A 27 -0.32 -3.41 -26.53
CA VAL A 27 -1.76 -3.19 -26.54
C VAL A 27 -2.16 -2.75 -25.13
N TYR A 28 -2.55 -1.49 -25.01
CA TYR A 28 -2.98 -0.91 -23.74
C TYR A 28 -4.43 -1.31 -23.50
N ASP A 29 -4.66 -2.27 -22.59
CA ASP A 29 -6.00 -2.57 -22.11
C ASP A 29 -6.37 -1.60 -20.97
N PRO A 30 -7.34 -0.70 -21.17
CA PRO A 30 -7.77 0.24 -20.13
C PRO A 30 -8.29 -0.45 -18.86
N ILE A 31 -8.80 -1.68 -18.97
CA ILE A 31 -9.30 -2.47 -17.84
C ILE A 31 -8.13 -2.98 -17.01
N GLU A 32 -7.13 -3.62 -17.62
CA GLU A 32 -5.93 -4.10 -16.93
C GLU A 32 -5.19 -2.96 -16.23
N ALA A 33 -5.05 -1.83 -16.90
CA ALA A 33 -4.44 -0.64 -16.33
C ALA A 33 -5.24 -0.16 -15.10
N LYS A 34 -6.57 -0.02 -15.21
CA LYS A 34 -7.43 0.41 -14.10
C LYS A 34 -7.37 -0.53 -12.89
N GLU A 35 -7.38 -1.84 -13.12
CA GLU A 35 -7.29 -2.84 -12.04
C GLU A 35 -5.93 -2.80 -11.34
N SER A 36 -4.85 -2.59 -12.10
CA SER A 36 -3.49 -2.43 -11.57
C SER A 36 -3.39 -1.22 -10.64
N TRP A 37 -3.94 -0.07 -11.05
CA TRP A 37 -3.98 1.14 -10.22
C TRP A 37 -4.86 0.98 -8.98
N SER A 38 -6.00 0.29 -9.11
CA SER A 38 -6.89 0.00 -7.98
C SER A 38 -6.22 -0.92 -6.94
N GLY A 39 -5.41 -1.86 -7.41
CA GLY A 39 -4.58 -2.71 -6.56
C GLY A 39 -3.52 -1.93 -5.78
N LEU A 40 -2.92 -0.89 -6.36
CA LEU A 40 -1.86 -0.10 -5.71
C LEU A 40 -2.40 0.99 -4.79
N LEU A 41 -3.43 1.72 -5.23
CA LEU A 41 -3.97 2.90 -4.55
C LEU A 41 -5.22 2.60 -3.72
N GLY A 42 -5.79 1.41 -3.86
CA GLY A 42 -7.01 1.02 -3.13
C GLY A 42 -6.79 0.94 -1.62
N ASN A 43 -7.78 1.42 -0.86
CA ASN A 43 -7.77 1.36 0.59
C ASN A 43 -7.57 -0.07 1.10
N ARG A 44 -6.76 -0.23 2.14
CA ARG A 44 -6.65 -1.51 2.85
C ARG A 44 -8.01 -1.85 3.46
N ARG A 45 -8.54 -3.04 3.16
CA ARG A 45 -9.75 -3.54 3.84
C ARG A 45 -9.46 -3.68 5.34
N PRO A 46 -10.39 -3.32 6.23
CA PRO A 46 -10.22 -3.52 7.67
C PRO A 46 -10.21 -5.00 8.05
N PRO A 47 -9.59 -5.38 9.18
CA PRO A 47 -9.69 -6.74 9.72
C PRO A 47 -11.12 -7.06 10.15
N LEU A 48 -11.47 -8.35 10.14
CA LEU A 48 -12.68 -8.85 10.77
C LEU A 48 -12.44 -9.07 12.27
N CYS A 49 -13.45 -8.76 13.08
CA CYS A 49 -13.46 -9.12 14.50
C CYS A 49 -13.99 -10.54 14.73
N GLU A 50 -14.08 -10.97 15.99
CA GLU A 50 -14.63 -12.29 16.39
C GLU A 50 -16.06 -12.56 15.89
N HIS A 51 -16.81 -11.51 15.55
CA HIS A 51 -18.16 -11.62 14.96
C HIS A 51 -18.16 -11.79 13.44
N ASN A 52 -16.98 -11.86 12.80
CA ASN A 52 -16.81 -11.81 11.35
C ASN A 52 -17.31 -10.50 10.71
N GLU A 53 -17.32 -9.41 11.48
CA GLU A 53 -17.69 -8.07 11.03
C GLU A 53 -16.46 -7.17 10.87
N ALA A 54 -16.51 -6.23 9.92
CA ALA A 54 -15.44 -5.28 9.67
C ALA A 54 -15.19 -4.37 10.90
N CYS A 55 -13.93 -4.30 11.33
CA CYS A 55 -13.51 -3.40 12.40
C CYS A 55 -13.56 -1.92 11.98
N VAL A 56 -13.73 -1.04 12.97
CA VAL A 56 -13.57 0.41 12.80
C VAL A 56 -12.11 0.82 13.02
N SER A 57 -11.60 1.79 12.25
CA SER A 57 -10.28 2.39 12.45
C SER A 57 -10.37 3.65 13.31
N LEU A 58 -9.60 3.70 14.39
CA LEU A 58 -9.51 4.85 15.28
C LEU A 58 -8.05 5.27 15.47
N LYS A 59 -7.84 6.51 15.92
CA LYS A 59 -6.53 7.09 16.19
C LYS A 59 -6.41 7.49 17.64
N THR A 60 -5.33 7.09 18.29
CA THR A 60 -5.05 7.48 19.67
C THR A 60 -4.73 8.98 19.73
N LYS A 61 -5.53 9.73 20.49
CA LYS A 61 -5.35 11.18 20.70
C LYS A 61 -4.63 11.53 22.02
N LYS A 62 -4.57 10.57 22.96
CA LYS A 62 -3.96 10.79 24.27
C LYS A 62 -2.46 11.07 24.12
N PRO A 63 -1.91 12.12 24.75
CA PRO A 63 -0.47 12.39 24.73
C PRO A 63 0.34 11.20 25.26
N GLY A 64 1.49 10.94 24.62
CA GLY A 64 2.40 9.85 24.97
C GLY A 64 2.87 9.06 23.75
N MET A 65 3.56 7.95 24.00
CA MET A 65 4.21 7.12 22.97
C MET A 65 3.26 6.60 21.87
N ASN A 66 1.97 6.47 22.18
CA ASN A 66 0.97 5.97 21.22
C ASN A 66 0.21 7.09 20.48
N CYS A 67 0.48 8.36 20.77
CA CYS A 67 -0.22 9.47 20.13
C CYS A 67 -0.08 9.42 18.60
N GLY A 68 -1.19 9.57 17.88
CA GLY A 68 -1.21 9.53 16.42
C GLY A 68 -1.21 8.13 15.80
N ARG A 69 -0.90 7.07 16.57
CA ARG A 69 -1.00 5.69 16.10
C ARG A 69 -2.46 5.32 15.85
N SER A 70 -2.70 4.61 14.75
CA SER A 70 -4.03 4.11 14.39
C SER A 70 -4.16 2.63 14.74
N PHE A 71 -5.36 2.22 15.12
CA PHE A 71 -5.71 0.85 15.48
C PHE A 71 -7.11 0.51 14.98
N PHE A 72 -7.39 -0.79 14.92
CA PHE A 72 -8.69 -1.35 14.62
C PHE A 72 -9.30 -1.95 15.87
N MET A 73 -10.61 -1.80 16.04
CA MET A 73 -11.37 -2.47 17.09
C MET A 73 -12.77 -2.85 16.62
N CYS A 74 -13.43 -3.75 17.36
CA CYS A 74 -14.80 -4.15 17.08
C CYS A 74 -15.75 -2.93 17.12
N ALA A 75 -16.59 -2.81 16.08
CA ALA A 75 -17.49 -1.67 15.88
C ALA A 75 -18.76 -1.75 16.74
N ARG A 76 -19.07 -2.92 17.31
CA ARG A 76 -20.24 -3.11 18.18
C ARG A 76 -20.18 -2.24 19.44
N PRO A 77 -21.32 -1.89 20.06
CA PRO A 77 -21.37 -1.13 21.31
C PRO A 77 -20.85 -1.97 22.49
N LEU A 78 -20.43 -1.29 23.57
CA LEU A 78 -20.11 -1.98 24.83
C LEU A 78 -21.40 -2.55 25.45
N GLY A 79 -21.29 -3.74 26.02
CA GLY A 79 -22.39 -4.41 26.71
C GLY A 79 -22.64 -3.88 28.11
N PRO A 80 -23.72 -4.37 28.76
CA PRO A 80 -24.11 -3.94 30.10
C PRO A 80 -23.04 -4.22 31.17
N SER A 81 -22.14 -5.19 30.95
CA SER A 81 -20.99 -5.43 31.83
C SER A 81 -19.93 -4.32 31.76
N GLY A 82 -19.86 -3.60 30.63
CA GLY A 82 -18.76 -2.68 30.33
C GLY A 82 -17.44 -3.37 29.94
N ASP A 83 -17.38 -4.69 30.08
CA ASP A 83 -16.21 -5.53 29.77
C ASP A 83 -16.20 -6.01 28.32
N LYS A 84 -15.09 -6.66 27.94
CA LYS A 84 -14.95 -7.37 26.67
C LYS A 84 -15.70 -8.69 26.74
N GLU A 85 -16.75 -8.83 25.95
CA GLU A 85 -17.57 -10.05 25.92
C GLU A 85 -17.27 -10.88 24.67
N SER A 86 -17.27 -12.22 24.76
CA SER A 86 -17.08 -13.09 23.60
C SER A 86 -18.34 -13.93 23.35
N GLY A 87 -18.71 -14.07 22.08
CA GLY A 87 -19.90 -14.82 21.67
C GLY A 87 -21.24 -14.10 21.94
N THR A 88 -21.23 -12.82 22.31
CA THR A 88 -22.44 -12.02 22.55
C THR A 88 -22.68 -11.00 21.42
N GLU A 89 -23.77 -10.24 21.50
CA GLU A 89 -24.03 -9.12 20.57
C GLU A 89 -23.16 -7.88 20.84
N TRP A 90 -22.38 -7.90 21.93
CA TRP A 90 -21.64 -6.75 22.40
C TRP A 90 -20.21 -6.72 21.87
N ARG A 91 -19.50 -5.65 22.16
CA ARG A 91 -18.12 -5.45 21.70
C ARG A 91 -17.20 -6.54 22.25
N CYS A 92 -16.63 -7.30 21.32
CA CYS A 92 -15.60 -8.29 21.64
C CYS A 92 -14.23 -7.67 21.89
N GLY A 93 -13.28 -8.52 22.27
CA GLY A 93 -11.96 -8.10 22.70
C GLY A 93 -11.00 -7.64 21.60
N THR A 94 -11.41 -7.74 20.32
CA THR A 94 -10.56 -7.46 19.15
C THR A 94 -9.93 -6.07 19.20
N PHE A 95 -8.60 -6.05 19.13
CA PHE A 95 -7.77 -4.86 19.04
C PHE A 95 -6.51 -5.18 18.22
N ILE A 96 -6.27 -4.43 17.14
CA ILE A 96 -5.15 -4.67 16.22
C ILE A 96 -4.50 -3.33 15.87
N TRP A 97 -3.19 -3.16 16.02
CA TRP A 97 -2.55 -1.93 15.53
C TRP A 97 -2.58 -1.88 14.01
N SER A 98 -2.85 -0.71 13.42
CA SER A 98 -2.91 -0.60 11.95
C SER A 98 -1.58 -0.94 11.28
N SER A 99 -0.45 -0.83 12.00
CA SER A 99 0.87 -1.27 11.55
C SER A 99 1.03 -2.80 11.47
N GLU A 100 0.26 -3.56 12.24
CA GLU A 100 0.30 -5.03 12.28
C GLU A 100 -0.63 -5.65 11.23
N TRP A 101 -1.58 -4.88 10.71
CA TRP A 101 -2.56 -5.35 9.74
C TRP A 101 -2.05 -5.25 8.29
N ASN A 102 -1.67 -6.39 7.71
CA ASN A 102 -1.20 -6.46 6.33
C ASN A 102 -2.25 -6.94 5.33
N ARG A 103 -2.13 -6.48 4.07
CA ARG A 103 -3.00 -6.79 2.92
C ARG A 103 -3.07 -8.28 2.56
N SER A 104 -2.16 -9.11 3.07
CA SER A 104 -2.17 -10.58 2.89
C SER A 104 -3.20 -11.28 3.78
N SER A 105 -3.61 -10.67 4.88
CA SER A 105 -4.59 -11.24 5.82
C SER A 105 -6.04 -11.13 5.33
N SER A 106 -6.27 -10.52 4.16
CA SER A 106 -7.60 -10.29 3.56
C SER A 106 -7.83 -11.03 2.24
N ARG A 107 -6.97 -12.00 1.88
CA ARG A 107 -7.15 -12.90 0.72
C ARG A 107 -7.47 -14.34 1.16
N LEU A 108 -8.58 -14.50 1.87
CA LEU A 108 -9.34 -15.75 1.91
C LEU A 108 -10.81 -15.40 1.65
#